data_AF-A0A8X8GC19-F1
#
_entry.id   AF-A0A8X8GC19-F1
#
_cell.length_a   1.000
_cell.length_b   1.000
_cell.length_c   1.000
_cell.angle_alpha   90.00
_cell.angle_beta   90.00
_cell.angle_gamma   90.00
#
_symmetry.space_group_name_H-M   'P 1'
#
loop_
_entity.id
_entity.type
_entity.pdbx_description
1 polymer ?
#
loop_
_entity_poly.entity_id
_entity_poly.type
_entity_poly.pdbx_seq_one_letter_code
_entity_poly.pdbx_strand_id
1 'polypeptide(L)'
;MKKMLLLAMLGAMLAGCAHQPVYTEHYYRTHKAALKKEIAFCGKAEKLSNSEEKNCQTAKTVQSDEGAAAIFSGGTNNPALLP
;
A
#
# COMPACT_ATOMS: atom_id res chain seq x y z
N MET A 1 13.85 -41.38 18.36
CA MET A 1 12.51 -40.85 18.03
C MET A 1 12.34 -39.48 18.69
N LYS A 2 12.68 -38.36 18.01
CA LYS A 2 12.65 -37.02 18.65
C LYS A 2 12.51 -35.86 17.66
N LYS A 3 11.87 -36.08 16.51
CA LYS A 3 11.74 -35.08 15.43
C LYS A 3 10.35 -35.09 14.79
N MET A 4 9.28 -35.11 15.59
CA MET A 4 7.91 -35.00 15.08
C MET A 4 7.06 -34.25 16.11
N LEU A 5 7.35 -32.95 16.33
CA LEU A 5 6.47 -32.14 17.17
C LEU A 5 6.53 -30.63 16.88
N LEU A 6 7.14 -30.21 15.78
CA LEU A 6 7.21 -28.80 15.36
C LEU A 6 6.31 -28.45 14.18
N LEU A 7 5.55 -29.41 13.66
CA LEU A 7 4.76 -29.24 12.42
C LEU A 7 3.25 -29.01 12.63
N ALA A 8 2.79 -28.83 13.88
CA ALA A 8 1.35 -28.74 14.18
C ALA A 8 0.83 -27.32 14.52
N MET A 9 1.70 -26.31 14.58
CA MET A 9 1.34 -24.95 15.04
C MET A 9 1.13 -23.92 13.92
N LEU A 10 1.17 -24.31 12.63
CA LEU A 10 0.90 -23.39 11.53
C LEU A 10 -0.54 -23.45 10.98
N GLY A 11 -1.39 -24.34 11.48
CA GLY A 11 -2.73 -24.59 10.93
C GLY A 11 -3.87 -23.73 11.49
N ALA A 12 -3.63 -22.89 12.51
CA ALA A 12 -4.70 -22.26 13.30
C ALA A 12 -4.90 -20.75 13.06
N MET A 13 -4.59 -20.24 11.86
CA MET A 13 -4.73 -18.82 11.49
C MET A 13 -5.56 -18.65 10.20
N LEU A 14 -6.64 -19.41 10.03
CA LEU A 14 -7.47 -19.38 8.80
C LEU A 14 -8.98 -19.19 9.04
N ALA A 15 -9.42 -18.84 10.25
CA ALA A 15 -10.84 -18.56 10.53
C ALA A 15 -11.08 -17.29 11.37
N GLY A 16 -10.12 -16.37 11.42
CA GLY A 16 -10.44 -14.99 11.77
C GLY A 16 -10.89 -14.32 10.48
N CYS A 17 -12.12 -13.81 10.42
CA CYS A 17 -12.52 -12.85 9.39
C CYS A 17 -11.50 -11.71 9.42
N ALA A 18 -10.50 -11.76 8.54
CA ALA A 18 -9.43 -10.80 8.45
C ALA A 18 -10.04 -9.52 7.89
N HIS A 19 -10.75 -8.78 8.75
CA HIS A 19 -11.21 -7.45 8.43
C HIS A 19 -9.94 -6.60 8.32
N GLN A 20 -9.42 -6.48 7.10
CA GLN A 20 -8.26 -5.65 6.87
C GLN A 20 -8.60 -4.23 7.33
N PRO A 21 -7.75 -3.61 8.15
CA PRO A 21 -7.95 -2.23 8.55
C PRO A 21 -7.90 -1.33 7.31
N VAL A 22 -8.77 -0.32 7.29
CA VAL A 22 -8.74 0.71 6.25
C VAL A 22 -7.68 1.74 6.62
N TYR A 23 -6.66 1.88 5.79
CA TYR A 23 -5.54 2.80 5.99
C TYR A 23 -5.82 4.17 5.38
N THR A 24 -5.31 5.23 6.00
CA THR A 24 -5.49 6.60 5.54
C THR A 24 -4.39 7.01 4.56
N GLU A 25 -4.59 8.10 3.81
CA GLU A 25 -3.53 8.66 2.96
C GLU A 25 -2.27 9.00 3.75
N HIS A 26 -2.43 9.56 4.95
CA HIS A 26 -1.30 9.94 5.80
C HIS A 26 -0.41 8.73 6.13
N TYR A 27 -1.03 7.57 6.37
CA TYR A 27 -0.30 6.33 6.60
C TYR A 27 0.58 5.98 5.40
N TYR A 28 0.03 5.97 4.18
CA TYR A 28 0.82 5.67 2.97
C TYR A 28 1.84 6.75 2.63
N ARG A 29 1.55 8.02 2.95
CA ARG A 29 2.51 9.12 2.77
C ARG A 29 3.73 8.95 3.68
N THR A 30 3.54 8.53 4.92
CA THR A 30 4.62 8.31 5.90
C THR A 30 5.29 6.94 5.77
N HIS A 31 4.59 5.93 5.24
CA HIS A 31 5.07 4.55 5.12
C HIS A 31 5.17 4.12 3.65
N LYS A 32 6.18 4.65 2.94
CA LYS A 32 6.41 4.36 1.50
C LYS A 32 6.56 2.87 1.16
N ALA A 33 7.14 2.10 2.07
CA ALA A 33 7.27 0.66 1.90
C ALA A 33 5.89 -0.05 1.92
N ALA A 34 4.98 0.41 2.77
CA ALA A 34 3.61 -0.09 2.81
C ALA A 34 2.85 0.30 1.54
N LEU A 35 3.00 1.55 1.08
CA LEU A 35 2.42 2.03 -0.18
C LEU A 35 2.83 1.15 -1.39
N LYS A 36 4.14 0.86 -1.54
CA LYS A 36 4.62 0.01 -2.64
C LYS A 36 4.06 -1.41 -2.58
N LYS A 37 3.95 -1.99 -1.38
CA LYS A 37 3.37 -3.33 -1.18
C LYS A 37 1.89 -3.35 -1.51
N GLU A 38 1.14 -2.34 -1.06
CA GLU A 38 -0.29 -2.21 -1.34
C GLU A 38 -0.55 -2.11 -2.84
N ILE A 39 0.15 -1.21 -3.55
CA ILE A 39 -0.01 -1.06 -5.00
C ILE A 39 0.29 -2.37 -5.74
N ALA A 40 1.33 -3.10 -5.32
CA ALA A 40 1.65 -4.41 -5.90
C ALA A 40 0.59 -5.48 -5.59
N PHE A 41 -0.03 -5.43 -4.41
CA PHE A 41 -1.17 -6.28 -4.04
C PHE A 41 -2.39 -5.95 -4.91
N CYS A 42 -2.74 -4.68 -5.04
CA CYS A 42 -3.85 -4.20 -5.87
C CYS A 42 -3.73 -4.57 -7.35
N GLY A 43 -2.51 -4.72 -7.87
CA GLY A 43 -2.27 -5.15 -9.26
C GLY A 43 -2.36 -6.67 -9.47
N LYS A 44 -2.32 -7.47 -8.40
CA LYS A 44 -2.34 -8.95 -8.46
C LYS A 44 -3.65 -9.56 -7.97
N ALA A 45 -4.41 -8.84 -7.15
CA ALA A 45 -5.64 -9.35 -6.57
C ALA A 45 -6.77 -9.37 -7.62
N GLU A 46 -7.30 -10.57 -7.91
CA GLU A 46 -8.45 -10.76 -8.81
C GLU A 46 -9.79 -10.43 -8.12
N LYS A 47 -9.85 -10.60 -6.80
CA LYS A 47 -11.00 -10.25 -5.96
C LYS A 47 -10.51 -9.56 -4.70
N LEU A 48 -10.97 -8.33 -4.50
CA LEU A 48 -10.70 -7.51 -3.32
C LEU A 48 -11.97 -7.44 -2.47
N SER A 49 -11.81 -7.44 -1.16
CA SER A 49 -12.87 -7.05 -0.22
C SER A 49 -13.08 -5.53 -0.25
N ASN A 50 -14.22 -5.06 0.28
CA ASN A 50 -14.55 -3.62 0.30
C ASN A 50 -13.49 -2.77 1.03
N SER A 51 -12.83 -3.30 2.06
CA SER A 51 -11.77 -2.59 2.78
C SER A 51 -10.46 -2.56 1.97
N GLU A 52 -10.12 -3.67 1.31
CA GLU A 52 -8.98 -3.75 0.41
C GLU A 52 -9.14 -2.82 -0.81
N GLU A 53 -10.35 -2.72 -1.37
CA GLU A 53 -10.63 -1.81 -2.47
C GLU A 53 -10.40 -0.33 -2.05
N LYS A 54 -10.87 0.05 -0.85
CA LYS A 54 -10.62 1.38 -0.29
C LYS A 54 -9.14 1.64 -0.07
N ASN A 55 -8.40 0.66 0.42
CA ASN A 55 -6.95 0.76 0.60
C ASN A 55 -6.24 0.94 -0.74
N CYS A 56 -6.64 0.17 -1.75
CA CYS A 56 -6.13 0.28 -3.11
C CYS A 56 -6.39 1.65 -3.75
N GLN A 57 -7.59 2.20 -3.59
CA GLN A 57 -7.93 3.54 -4.07
C GLN A 57 -7.06 4.59 -3.37
N THR A 58 -6.98 4.53 -2.03
CA THR A 58 -6.19 5.46 -1.22
C THR A 58 -4.71 5.41 -1.59
N ALA A 59 -4.14 4.22 -1.75
CA ALA A 59 -2.77 4.01 -2.18
C ALA A 59 -2.50 4.61 -3.57
N LYS A 60 -3.41 4.39 -4.53
CA LYS A 60 -3.29 4.96 -5.90
C LYS A 60 -3.36 6.48 -5.92
N THR A 61 -4.25 7.07 -5.11
CA THR A 61 -4.32 8.54 -4.94
C THR A 61 -3.00 9.09 -4.43
N VAL A 62 -2.46 8.51 -3.35
CA VAL A 62 -1.16 8.95 -2.81
C VAL A 62 -0.05 8.80 -3.84
N GLN A 63 0.03 7.69 -4.58
CA GLN A 63 1.03 7.50 -5.64
C GLN A 63 0.91 8.57 -6.74
N SER A 64 -0.32 8.91 -7.14
CA SER A 64 -0.59 9.91 -8.18
C SER A 64 -0.22 11.32 -7.70
N ASP A 65 -0.56 11.65 -6.46
CA ASP A 65 -0.22 12.94 -5.83
C ASP A 65 1.28 13.13 -5.67
N GLU A 66 2.02 12.07 -5.34
CA GLU A 66 3.48 12.14 -5.28
C GLU A 66 4.10 12.32 -6.66
N GLY A 67 3.55 11.65 -7.68
CA GLY A 67 3.94 11.87 -9.07
C GLY A 67 3.65 13.31 -9.52
N ALA A 68 2.46 13.83 -9.19
CA ALA A 68 2.09 15.20 -9.49
C ALA A 68 2.98 16.21 -8.74
N ALA A 69 3.20 16.02 -7.44
CA ALA A 69 4.07 16.86 -6.63
C ALA A 69 5.51 16.88 -7.17
N ALA A 70 6.02 15.74 -7.68
CA ALA A 70 7.33 15.67 -8.33
C ALA A 70 7.37 16.47 -9.64
N ILE A 71 6.29 16.45 -10.44
CA ILE A 71 6.19 17.24 -11.68
C ILE A 71 6.11 18.75 -11.35
N PHE A 72 5.28 19.15 -10.39
CA PHE A 72 5.14 20.54 -9.99
C PHE A 72 6.39 21.11 -9.30
N SER A 73 7.12 20.28 -8.54
CA SER A 73 8.38 20.69 -7.90
C SER A 73 9.56 20.69 -8.88
N GLY A 74 9.42 20.07 -10.05
CA GLY A 74 10.44 20.05 -11.11
C GLY A 74 10.33 21.17 -12.14
N GLY A 75 9.27 21.99 -12.09
CA GLY A 75 8.89 22.86 -13.21
C GLY A 75 9.42 24.30 -13.23
N THR A 76 9.96 24.86 -12.13
CA THR A 76 10.18 26.32 -12.06
C THR A 76 11.45 26.75 -11.33
N ASN A 77 12.56 26.02 -11.47
CA ASN A 77 13.88 26.51 -11.07
C ASN A 77 14.64 27.16 -12.24
N ASN A 78 13.95 27.61 -13.30
CA ASN A 78 14.58 28.40 -14.35
C ASN A 78 14.38 29.90 -14.03
N PRO A 79 15.39 30.60 -13.47
CA PRO A 79 15.29 32.02 -13.15
C PRO A 79 15.12 32.92 -14.38
N ALA A 80 15.21 32.38 -15.60
CA ALA A 80 15.00 33.12 -16.85
C ALA A 80 13.52 33.37 -17.22
N LEU A 81 12.56 32.91 -16.40
CA LEU A 81 11.12 33.07 -16.62
C LEU A 81 10.41 33.95 -15.57
N LEU A 82 11.15 34.68 -14.74
CA LEU A 82 10.59 35.74 -13.90
C LEU A 82 10.45 37.02 -14.75
N PRO A 83 9.28 37.68 -14.76
CA PRO A 83 9.03 38.90 -15.54
C PRO A 83 9.88 40.09 -15.09
#